data_AF-N6UP10-F1
#
_entry.id   AF-N6UP10-F1
#
_cell.length_a   1.000
_cell.length_b   1.000
_cell.length_c   1.000
_cell.angle_alpha   90.00
_cell.angle_beta   90.00
_cell.angle_gamma   90.00
#
_symmetry.space_group_name_H-M   'P 1'
#
loop_
_entity.id
_entity.type
_entity.pdbx_description
1 polymer ?
#
loop_
_entity_poly.entity_id
_entity_poly.type
_entity_poly.pdbx_seq_one_letter_code
_entity_poly.pdbx_strand_id
1 'polypeptide(L)'
;MMGGTIMGKGGGTGVIMEGGTVKMSNVGISNVEKGVYVGGGKLVMNMGSITIKSGAGNGNYGVGVGVSGGSAELMKVTIMGSGKGMGTGVYMGSEGKMLMMDGVKILQVEKGVSVGVGSWR
;
A
#
# COMPACT_ATOMS: atom_id res chain seq x y z
N MET A 1 -6.78 -11.60 -8.55
CA MET A 1 -8.10 -10.99 -8.36
C MET A 1 -8.34 -9.96 -9.47
N MET A 2 -9.49 -10.02 -10.14
CA MET A 2 -9.87 -9.09 -11.20
C MET A 2 -11.23 -8.48 -10.83
N GLY A 3 -11.25 -7.19 -10.52
CA GLY A 3 -12.41 -6.50 -9.96
C GLY A 3 -12.66 -6.80 -8.48
N GLY A 4 -13.51 -5.99 -7.86
CA GLY A 4 -14.00 -6.17 -6.50
C GLY A 4 -13.42 -5.18 -5.48
N THR A 5 -13.90 -5.29 -4.25
CA THR A 5 -13.52 -4.39 -3.14
C THR A 5 -13.13 -5.18 -1.91
N ILE A 6 -12.08 -4.74 -1.24
CA ILE A 6 -11.64 -5.20 0.08
C ILE A 6 -11.89 -4.04 1.04
N MET A 7 -12.75 -4.25 2.04
CA MET A 7 -13.13 -3.22 2.99
C MET A 7 -12.79 -3.67 4.41
N GLY A 8 -11.87 -2.97 5.06
CA GLY A 8 -11.54 -3.18 6.46
C GLY A 8 -12.57 -2.57 7.40
N LYS A 9 -12.28 -2.62 8.71
CA LYS A 9 -13.11 -2.03 9.78
C LYS A 9 -12.44 -0.82 10.47
N GLY A 10 -11.41 -0.24 9.85
CA GLY A 10 -10.70 0.93 10.34
C GLY A 10 -9.31 0.67 10.92
N GLY A 11 -8.87 -0.59 10.96
CA GLY A 11 -7.52 -1.00 11.34
C GLY A 11 -7.01 -2.16 10.49
N GLY A 12 -5.76 -2.57 10.71
CA GLY A 12 -5.16 -3.75 10.07
C GLY A 12 -4.80 -3.56 8.59
N THR A 13 -4.45 -4.66 7.94
CA THR A 13 -3.94 -4.69 6.56
C THR A 13 -4.98 -5.29 5.62
N GLY A 14 -5.23 -4.63 4.47
CA GLY A 14 -6.16 -5.14 3.46
C GLY A 14 -5.67 -6.42 2.77
N VAL A 15 -4.42 -6.41 2.31
CA VAL A 15 -3.78 -7.57 1.67
C VAL A 15 -2.40 -7.80 2.27
N ILE A 16 -2.13 -9.03 2.70
CA ILE A 16 -0.82 -9.48 3.17
C ILE A 16 -0.33 -10.55 2.20
N MET A 17 0.90 -10.40 1.71
CA MET A 17 1.54 -11.40 0.87
C MET A 17 2.95 -11.71 1.37
N GLU A 18 3.17 -12.98 1.71
CA GLU A 18 4.44 -13.48 2.23
C GLU A 18 5.26 -14.21 1.16
N GLY A 19 4.69 -14.47 -0.02
CA GLY A 19 5.34 -15.18 -1.12
C GLY A 19 4.46 -15.33 -2.37
N GLY A 20 5.01 -15.96 -3.42
CA GLY A 20 4.31 -16.18 -4.68
C GLY A 20 4.08 -14.90 -5.50
N THR A 21 3.20 -14.97 -6.52
CA THR A 21 2.81 -13.80 -7.31
C THR A 21 1.33 -13.50 -7.12
N VAL A 22 1.02 -12.28 -6.67
CA VAL A 22 -0.35 -11.78 -6.54
C VAL A 22 -0.60 -10.76 -7.65
N LYS A 23 -1.60 -11.04 -8.48
CA LYS A 23 -2.07 -10.11 -9.52
C LYS A 23 -3.43 -9.54 -9.13
N MET A 24 -3.52 -8.22 -9.08
CA MET A 24 -4.74 -7.47 -8.79
C MET A 24 -5.03 -6.52 -9.94
N SER A 25 -6.26 -6.52 -10.44
CA SER A 25 -6.67 -5.57 -11.47
C SER A 25 -8.01 -4.94 -11.13
N ASN A 26 -8.09 -3.62 -11.17
CA ASN A 26 -9.31 -2.87 -10.84
C ASN A 26 -9.91 -3.23 -9.46
N VAL A 27 -9.05 -3.42 -8.46
CA VAL A 27 -9.47 -3.72 -7.07
C VAL A 27 -9.43 -2.46 -6.22
N GLY A 28 -10.49 -2.22 -5.44
CA GLY A 28 -10.53 -1.16 -4.43
C GLY A 28 -10.20 -1.71 -3.04
N ILE A 29 -9.31 -1.07 -2.30
CA ILE A 29 -9.00 -1.37 -0.89
C ILE A 29 -9.33 -0.13 -0.05
N SER A 30 -10.13 -0.27 1.00
CA SER A 30 -10.53 0.89 1.83
C SER A 30 -10.77 0.53 3.28
N ASN A 31 -10.83 1.56 4.14
CA ASN A 31 -11.09 1.44 5.57
C ASN A 31 -10.08 0.54 6.30
N VAL A 32 -8.82 0.61 5.90
CA VAL A 32 -7.68 -0.13 6.47
C VAL A 32 -6.60 0.85 6.93
N GLU A 33 -5.74 0.41 7.85
CA GLU A 33 -4.54 1.15 8.22
C GLU A 33 -3.43 0.95 7.17
N LYS A 34 -3.30 -0.28 6.67
CA LYS A 34 -2.35 -0.66 5.64
C LYS A 34 -3.09 -1.22 4.42
N GLY A 35 -2.81 -0.70 3.22
CA GLY A 35 -3.46 -1.20 2.01
C GLY A 35 -2.96 -2.59 1.63
N VAL A 36 -1.68 -2.66 1.22
CA VAL A 36 -1.01 -3.91 0.85
C VAL A 36 0.35 -4.01 1.53
N TYR A 37 0.61 -5.15 2.18
CA TYR A 37 1.91 -5.52 2.74
C TYR A 37 2.56 -6.62 1.89
N VAL A 38 3.75 -6.32 1.36
CA VAL A 38 4.57 -7.25 0.57
C VAL A 38 5.77 -7.72 1.38
N GLY A 39 5.56 -8.78 2.18
CA GLY A 39 6.58 -9.50 2.92
C GLY A 39 7.52 -10.30 2.03
N GLY A 40 7.00 -10.84 0.93
CA GLY A 40 7.77 -11.59 -0.05
C GLY A 40 7.04 -11.74 -1.39
N GLY A 41 7.71 -12.34 -2.37
CA GLY A 41 7.12 -12.58 -3.69
C GLY A 41 6.99 -11.33 -4.57
N LYS A 42 6.01 -11.33 -5.49
CA LYS A 42 5.74 -10.23 -6.45
C LYS A 42 4.27 -9.80 -6.44
N LEU A 43 4.02 -8.53 -6.11
CA LEU A 43 2.75 -7.86 -6.34
C LEU A 43 2.73 -7.26 -7.75
N VAL A 44 1.64 -7.50 -8.48
CA VAL A 44 1.30 -6.73 -9.69
C VAL A 44 -0.09 -6.16 -9.50
N MET A 45 -0.20 -4.84 -9.39
CA MET A 45 -1.48 -4.14 -9.26
C MET A 45 -1.68 -3.21 -10.44
N ASN A 46 -2.73 -3.46 -11.22
CA ASN A 46 -3.07 -2.67 -12.40
C ASN A 46 -4.45 -2.02 -12.21
N MET A 47 -4.49 -0.69 -12.22
CA MET A 47 -5.68 0.11 -11.89
C MET A 47 -6.20 -0.19 -10.47
N GLY A 48 -7.31 0.47 -10.11
CA GLY A 48 -7.91 0.35 -8.77
C GLY A 48 -7.44 1.42 -7.80
N SER A 49 -7.84 1.25 -6.54
CA SER A 49 -7.64 2.28 -5.53
C SER A 49 -7.30 1.70 -4.16
N ILE A 50 -6.54 2.47 -3.37
CA ILE A 50 -6.21 2.17 -1.98
C ILE A 50 -6.48 3.44 -1.17
N THR A 51 -7.40 3.35 -0.21
CA THR A 51 -7.69 4.43 0.74
C THR A 51 -7.32 3.98 2.15
N ILE A 52 -6.30 4.61 2.72
CA ILE A 52 -5.81 4.31 4.06
C ILE A 52 -6.35 5.30 5.09
N LYS A 53 -6.58 4.80 6.30
CA LYS A 53 -6.87 5.63 7.47
C LYS A 53 -5.60 5.90 8.26
N SER A 54 -5.55 7.07 8.87
CA SER A 54 -4.68 7.30 10.03
C SER A 54 -5.07 6.29 11.11
N GLY A 55 -4.12 5.52 11.63
CA GLY A 55 -4.37 4.51 12.65
C GLY A 55 -4.99 5.12 13.91
N ALA A 56 -5.67 4.29 14.70
CA ALA A 56 -6.15 4.68 16.02
C ALA A 56 -4.97 4.68 17.00
N GLY A 57 -4.30 5.82 17.18
CA GLY A 57 -3.19 5.99 18.12
C GLY A 57 -2.25 7.14 17.79
N ASN A 58 -1.49 7.60 18.78
CA ASN A 58 -0.49 8.67 18.63
C ASN A 58 0.70 8.18 17.80
N GLY A 59 0.65 8.34 16.47
CA GLY A 59 1.81 8.17 15.59
C GLY A 59 1.73 7.02 14.58
N ASN A 60 0.67 6.20 14.57
CA ASN A 60 0.48 5.20 13.52
C ASN A 60 -0.14 5.85 12.27
N TYR A 61 0.73 6.21 11.34
CA TYR A 61 0.32 6.78 10.07
C TYR A 61 0.20 5.67 9.02
N GLY A 62 -0.96 5.54 8.38
CA GLY A 62 -1.26 4.45 7.47
C GLY A 62 -0.30 4.37 6.28
N VAL A 63 -0.20 3.18 5.67
CA VAL A 63 0.66 2.93 4.51
C VAL A 63 -0.15 2.31 3.37
N GLY A 64 -0.15 2.94 2.19
CA GLY A 64 -0.89 2.44 1.04
C GLY A 64 -0.34 1.10 0.55
N VAL A 65 0.91 1.10 0.10
CA VAL A 65 1.64 -0.13 -0.26
C VAL A 65 2.99 -0.12 0.43
N GLY A 66 3.27 -1.16 1.21
CA GLY A 66 4.56 -1.33 1.86
C GLY A 66 5.26 -2.60 1.41
N VAL A 67 6.52 -2.47 0.98
CA VAL A 67 7.35 -3.57 0.47
C VAL A 67 8.50 -3.80 1.42
N SER A 68 8.50 -4.93 2.13
CA SER A 68 9.55 -5.29 3.09
C SER A 68 10.52 -6.33 2.54
N GLY A 69 10.09 -7.36 1.79
CA GLY A 69 11.01 -8.40 1.29
C GLY A 69 10.77 -8.87 -0.16
N GLY A 70 9.75 -8.32 -0.82
CA GLY A 70 9.34 -8.71 -2.17
C GLY A 70 9.55 -7.64 -3.23
N SER A 71 8.78 -7.75 -4.31
CA SER A 71 8.70 -6.74 -5.38
C SER A 71 7.28 -6.26 -5.56
N ALA A 72 7.11 -5.00 -5.95
CA ALA A 72 5.80 -4.45 -6.29
C ALA A 72 5.85 -3.70 -7.63
N GLU A 73 4.87 -3.99 -8.47
CA GLU A 73 4.65 -3.34 -9.75
C GLU A 73 3.26 -2.71 -9.73
N LEU A 74 3.20 -1.38 -9.68
CA LEU A 74 1.98 -0.59 -9.56
C LEU A 74 1.76 0.19 -10.85
N MET A 75 0.67 -0.09 -11.54
CA MET A 75 0.28 0.57 -12.79
C MET A 75 -1.06 1.26 -12.61
N LYS A 76 -1.13 2.57 -12.83
CA LYS A 76 -2.37 3.36 -12.83
C LYS A 76 -3.20 3.22 -11.54
N VAL A 77 -2.55 2.94 -10.42
CA VAL A 77 -3.19 2.80 -9.10
C VAL A 77 -3.39 4.18 -8.48
N THR A 78 -4.50 4.38 -7.80
CA THR A 78 -4.72 5.58 -6.97
C THR A 78 -4.55 5.22 -5.49
N ILE A 79 -3.65 5.90 -4.78
CA ILE A 79 -3.45 5.75 -3.35
C ILE A 79 -3.83 7.06 -2.66
N MET A 80 -4.70 6.97 -1.67
CA MET A 80 -5.27 8.13 -0.99
C MET A 80 -5.18 7.99 0.53
N GLY A 81 -4.64 9.02 1.18
CA GLY A 81 -4.66 9.17 2.63
C GLY A 81 -6.02 9.65 3.17
N SER A 82 -6.12 9.78 4.49
CA SER A 82 -7.36 10.17 5.18
C SER A 82 -7.68 11.67 5.19
N GLY A 83 -7.03 12.46 4.31
CA GLY A 83 -7.25 13.91 4.21
C GLY A 83 -6.56 14.76 5.29
N LYS A 84 -5.93 14.13 6.30
CA LYS A 84 -5.19 14.85 7.35
C LYS A 84 -3.73 15.14 7.01
N GLY A 85 -3.30 14.84 5.78
CA GLY A 85 -1.89 15.00 5.35
C GLY A 85 -0.93 14.10 6.11
N MET A 86 -1.42 12.96 6.60
CA MET A 86 -0.68 11.97 7.40
C MET A 86 -0.56 10.67 6.60
N GLY A 87 0.51 9.91 6.82
CA GLY A 87 0.69 8.58 6.21
C GLY A 87 1.66 8.57 5.04
N THR A 88 1.95 7.37 4.57
CA THR A 88 2.83 7.14 3.43
C THR A 88 2.07 6.45 2.30
N GLY A 89 2.15 6.98 1.08
CA GLY A 89 1.52 6.35 -0.07
C GLY A 89 2.17 5.01 -0.38
N VAL A 90 3.45 5.03 -0.73
CA VAL A 90 4.26 3.83 -0.97
C VAL A 90 5.52 3.86 -0.11
N TYR A 91 5.78 2.76 0.59
CA TYR A 91 7.00 2.57 1.36
C TYR A 91 7.77 1.35 0.83
N MET A 92 9.06 1.51 0.58
CA MET A 92 9.97 0.40 0.27
C MET A 92 11.07 0.34 1.33
N GLY A 93 11.08 -0.76 2.09
CA GLY A 93 12.09 -1.05 3.09
C GLY A 93 13.40 -1.53 2.45
N SER A 94 14.46 -1.59 3.26
CA SER A 94 15.80 -1.98 2.83
C SER A 94 15.92 -3.38 2.25
N GLU A 95 15.01 -4.28 2.62
CA GLU A 95 14.95 -5.66 2.11
C GLU A 95 14.03 -5.81 0.88
N GLY A 96 13.34 -4.74 0.47
CA GLY A 96 12.54 -4.71 -0.75
C GLY A 96 13.45 -4.91 -1.97
N LYS A 97 13.00 -5.73 -2.93
CA LYS A 97 13.81 -6.08 -4.10
C LYS A 97 13.60 -5.13 -5.27
N MET A 98 12.36 -4.75 -5.55
CA MET A 98 12.01 -3.87 -6.67
C MET A 98 10.68 -3.16 -6.41
N LEU A 99 10.64 -1.88 -6.75
CA LEU A 99 9.42 -1.09 -6.82
C LEU A 99 9.35 -0.42 -8.18
N MET A 100 8.31 -0.74 -8.95
CA MET A 100 7.99 -0.09 -10.22
C MET A 100 6.65 0.62 -10.09
N MET A 101 6.62 1.89 -10.52
CA MET A 101 5.42 2.73 -10.47
C MET A 101 5.24 3.43 -11.80
N ASP A 102 4.13 3.15 -12.47
CA ASP A 102 3.75 3.80 -13.72
C ASP A 102 2.32 4.36 -13.61
N GLY A 103 2.14 5.66 -13.88
CA GLY A 103 0.85 6.33 -13.78
C GLY A 103 0.18 6.30 -12.39
N VAL A 104 0.95 6.05 -11.32
CA VAL A 104 0.41 5.99 -9.95
C VAL A 104 0.09 7.40 -9.45
N LYS A 105 -1.11 7.57 -8.88
CA LYS A 105 -1.53 8.82 -8.23
C LYS A 105 -1.49 8.64 -6.73
N ILE A 106 -0.80 9.53 -6.02
CA ILE A 106 -0.72 9.51 -4.57
C ILE A 106 -1.22 10.85 -4.03
N LEU A 107 -2.23 10.80 -3.16
CA LEU A 107 -3.00 11.96 -2.73
C LEU A 107 -3.15 11.96 -1.20
N GLN A 108 -3.15 13.15 -0.60
CA GLN A 108 -3.52 13.37 0.81
C GLN A 108 -2.71 12.55 1.84
N VAL A 109 -1.46 12.26 1.52
CA VAL A 109 -0.48 11.63 2.42
C VAL A 109 0.62 12.61 2.78
N GLU A 110 1.33 12.36 3.87
CA GLU A 110 2.51 13.14 4.26
C GLU A 110 3.67 12.86 3.31
N LYS A 111 3.92 11.57 3.06
CA LYS A 111 4.98 11.08 2.19
C LYS A 111 4.37 10.38 0.99
N GLY A 112 4.67 10.86 -0.21
CA GLY A 112 4.24 10.21 -1.44
C GLY A 112 4.87 8.83 -1.57
N VAL A 113 6.18 8.80 -1.75
CA VAL A 113 7.01 7.59 -1.80
C VAL A 113 8.17 7.75 -0.83
N SER A 114 8.43 6.72 -0.03
CA SER A 114 9.57 6.66 0.89
C SER A 114 10.36 5.39 0.66
N VAL A 115 11.68 5.53 0.50
CA VAL A 115 12.61 4.41 0.32
C VAL A 115 13.72 4.56 1.35
N GLY A 116 14.01 3.51 2.12
CA GLY A 116 15.14 3.54 3.05
C GLY A 116 14.99 2.62 4.26
N VAL A 117 15.96 2.74 5.15
CA VAL A 117 16.01 1.98 6.41
C VAL A 117 14.92 2.47 7.37
N GLY A 118 14.04 1.56 7.76
CA GLY A 118 12.92 1.82 8.65
C GLY A 118 12.02 0.60 8.76
N SER A 119 11.29 0.50 9.85
CA SER A 119 10.19 -0.45 9.97
C SER A 119 8.91 0.35 10.14
N TRP A 120 7.95 0.13 9.26
CA TRP A 120 6.59 0.70 9.31
C TRP A 120 5.61 -0.31 9.96
N ARG A 121 6.17 -1.19 10.80
CA ARG A 121 5.45 -2.28 11.47
C ARG A 121 4.44 -1.71 12.45
#